data_AF-A0A1M7D9P7-F1
#
_entry.id   AF-A0A1M7D9P7-F1
#
_cell.length_a   1.000
_cell.length_b   1.000
_cell.length_c   1.000
_cell.angle_alpha   90.00
_cell.angle_beta   90.00
_cell.angle_gamma   90.00
#
_symmetry.space_group_name_H-M   'P 1'
#
loop_
_entity.id
_entity.type
_entity.pdbx_description
1 polymer ?
#
loop_
_entity_poly.entity_id
_entity_poly.type
_entity_poly.pdbx_seq_one_letter_code
_entity_poly.pdbx_strand_id
1 'polypeptide(L)'
;MQQLKLQFLYGQEFWDKLKQLLINAQERVFLLSAYIGKKTYDEYIKLIPENVYSLTICRSDSNYIPNDALKIDQSYFHGKLYLIDNTVIIGSQNLYEANKEGEFSTLIETDSFNSSLILYQALLKLIEKESITAEPVNKNFADLYQNGCPFCGNTFIPDPISLHTCPGYGGNFVSNDDCQSYAGGGSCKYCIEENRIEIGDAICCDDNGCGLGISLTDYNLLHHAINPVTKNDLNLAREYLKLFNFFQSQDKDAVKLFEILGFVGEVYKTSLERKEHHLVNYNSIKNTH
;
A
#
# COMPACT_ATOMS: atom_id res chain seq x y z
N MET A 1 1.17 15.48 -15.23
CA MET A 1 0.53 15.35 -13.91
C MET A 1 -0.97 15.41 -14.11
N GLN A 2 -1.67 14.30 -13.84
CA GLN A 2 -3.14 14.30 -13.82
C GLN A 2 -3.59 15.13 -12.62
N GLN A 3 -4.56 16.02 -12.82
CA GLN A 3 -5.03 16.93 -11.80
C GLN A 3 -5.77 16.14 -10.71
N LEU A 4 -5.29 16.20 -9.47
CA LEU A 4 -5.88 15.54 -8.32
C LEU A 4 -7.26 16.17 -8.06
N LYS A 5 -8.33 15.38 -8.19
CA LYS A 5 -9.71 15.88 -8.09
C LYS A 5 -10.20 15.71 -6.66
N LEU A 6 -10.36 16.84 -5.98
CA LEU A 6 -10.82 16.95 -4.59
C LEU A 6 -12.26 17.41 -4.55
N GLN A 7 -13.07 16.77 -3.71
CA GLN A 7 -14.45 17.17 -3.42
C GLN A 7 -14.71 17.08 -1.92
N PHE A 8 -15.32 18.09 -1.32
CA PHE A 8 -15.82 18.01 0.05
C PHE A 8 -17.23 17.41 0.05
N LEU A 9 -17.51 16.56 1.03
CA LEU A 9 -18.79 15.87 1.23
C LEU A 9 -19.32 16.18 2.62
N TYR A 10 -20.57 16.64 2.69
CA TYR A 10 -21.21 17.03 3.95
C TYR A 10 -22.50 16.25 4.19
N GLY A 11 -22.70 15.79 5.43
CA GLY A 11 -23.95 15.16 5.86
C GLY A 11 -24.45 14.07 4.89
N GLN A 12 -25.60 14.31 4.26
CA GLN A 12 -26.22 13.36 3.33
C GLN A 12 -25.41 13.15 2.04
N GLU A 13 -24.67 14.15 1.56
CA GLU A 13 -23.87 14.03 0.33
C GLU A 13 -22.80 12.94 0.47
N PHE A 14 -22.24 12.78 1.68
CA PHE A 14 -21.32 11.70 1.97
C PHE A 14 -21.99 10.33 1.79
N TRP A 15 -23.19 10.16 2.35
CA TRP A 15 -23.92 8.88 2.30
C TRP A 15 -24.37 8.54 0.88
N ASP A 16 -24.89 9.51 0.15
CA ASP A 16 -25.32 9.33 -1.24
C ASP A 16 -24.12 8.94 -2.12
N LYS A 17 -22.99 9.64 -1.96
CA LYS A 17 -21.77 9.37 -2.72
C LYS A 17 -21.14 8.03 -2.34
N LEU A 18 -21.08 7.70 -1.04
CA LEU A 18 -20.58 6.42 -0.55
C LEU A 18 -21.41 5.26 -1.11
N LYS A 19 -22.74 5.36 -1.03
CA LYS A 19 -23.65 4.34 -1.57
C LYS A 19 -23.44 4.13 -3.06
N GLN A 20 -23.34 5.22 -3.83
CA GLN A 20 -23.08 5.17 -5.25
C GLN A 20 -21.75 4.46 -5.56
N LEU A 21 -20.69 4.78 -4.82
CA LEU A 21 -19.38 4.16 -5.00
C LEU A 21 -19.42 2.66 -4.67
N LEU A 22 -20.02 2.28 -3.53
CA LEU A 22 -20.08 0.87 -3.10
C LEU A 22 -20.83 -0.02 -4.08
N ILE A 23 -21.98 0.43 -4.61
CA ILE A 23 -22.77 -0.35 -5.58
C ILE A 23 -22.04 -0.50 -6.92
N ASN A 24 -21.26 0.50 -7.32
CA ASN A 24 -20.57 0.52 -8.60
C ASN A 24 -19.10 0.08 -8.52
N ALA A 25 -18.65 -0.40 -7.36
CA ALA A 25 -17.27 -0.84 -7.17
C ALA A 25 -16.94 -1.98 -8.15
N GLN A 26 -15.72 -2.00 -8.67
CA GLN A 26 -15.31 -2.98 -9.69
C GLN A 26 -14.11 -3.83 -9.29
N GLU A 27 -13.21 -3.27 -8.48
CA GLU A 27 -11.93 -3.88 -8.16
C GLU A 27 -11.83 -4.20 -6.68
N ARG A 28 -11.99 -3.18 -5.82
CA ARG A 28 -11.68 -3.30 -4.40
C ARG A 28 -12.41 -2.29 -3.52
N VAL A 29 -12.79 -2.73 -2.31
CA VAL A 29 -13.40 -1.90 -1.28
C VAL A 29 -12.68 -2.12 0.05
N PHE A 30 -12.15 -1.05 0.63
CA PHE A 30 -11.49 -1.08 1.94
C PHE A 30 -12.10 0.00 2.83
N LEU A 31 -12.74 -0.44 3.91
CA LEU A 31 -13.51 0.42 4.80
C LEU A 31 -12.86 0.45 6.18
N LEU A 32 -12.13 1.51 6.50
CA LEU A 32 -11.55 1.76 7.82
C LEU A 32 -12.47 2.74 8.55
N SER A 33 -13.23 2.26 9.53
CA SER A 33 -14.09 3.12 10.35
C SER A 33 -13.98 2.73 11.81
N ALA A 34 -13.72 3.70 12.68
CA ALA A 34 -13.65 3.44 14.12
C ALA A 34 -14.90 2.70 14.63
N TYR A 35 -16.07 3.12 14.17
CA TYR A 35 -17.35 2.53 14.57
C TYR A 35 -18.21 2.18 13.36
N ILE A 36 -18.98 1.11 13.49
CA ILE A 36 -19.92 0.64 12.46
C ILE A 36 -21.28 0.37 13.11
N GLY A 37 -22.35 0.77 12.43
CA GLY A 37 -23.73 0.52 12.83
C GLY A 37 -24.32 -0.62 12.01
N LYS A 38 -25.11 -1.50 12.64
CA LYS A 38 -25.77 -2.61 11.96
C LYS A 38 -26.62 -2.16 10.77
N LYS A 39 -27.43 -1.11 10.96
CA LYS A 39 -28.26 -0.51 9.90
C LYS A 39 -27.40 -0.08 8.71
N THR A 40 -26.31 0.65 8.96
CA THR A 40 -25.39 1.11 7.91
C THR A 40 -24.70 -0.07 7.20
N TYR A 41 -24.34 -1.12 7.92
CA TYR A 41 -23.81 -2.33 7.30
C TYR A 41 -24.82 -2.99 6.35
N ASP A 42 -26.06 -3.16 6.81
CA ASP A 42 -27.12 -3.77 6.03
C ASP A 42 -27.52 -2.93 4.80
N GLU A 43 -27.56 -1.60 4.92
CA GLU A 43 -28.03 -0.70 3.85
C GLU A 43 -26.97 -0.28 2.84
N TYR A 44 -25.68 -0.31 3.22
CA TYR A 44 -24.60 0.21 2.37
C TYR A 44 -23.54 -0.86 2.09
N ILE A 45 -23.02 -1.52 3.13
CA ILE A 45 -21.84 -2.40 3.01
C ILE A 45 -22.23 -3.72 2.34
N LYS A 46 -23.41 -4.28 2.64
CA LYS A 46 -23.93 -5.47 1.95
C LYS A 46 -24.25 -5.26 0.46
N LEU A 47 -24.21 -4.03 -0.03
CA LEU A 47 -24.45 -3.72 -1.43
C LEU A 47 -23.18 -3.81 -2.29
N ILE A 48 -22.02 -4.06 -1.70
CA ILE A 48 -20.79 -4.29 -2.45
C ILE A 48 -21.00 -5.54 -3.32
N PRO A 49 -20.69 -5.49 -4.63
CA PRO A 49 -20.83 -6.66 -5.51
C PRO A 49 -20.03 -7.87 -5.00
N GLU A 50 -20.62 -9.06 -5.05
CA GLU A 50 -20.01 -10.30 -4.50
C GLU A 50 -18.65 -10.66 -5.14
N ASN A 51 -18.40 -10.18 -6.37
CA ASN A 51 -17.16 -10.40 -7.09
C ASN A 51 -16.06 -9.37 -6.77
N VAL A 52 -16.37 -8.34 -5.98
CA VAL A 52 -15.42 -7.30 -5.58
C VAL A 52 -14.80 -7.67 -4.25
N TYR A 53 -13.48 -7.55 -4.15
CA TYR A 53 -12.80 -7.79 -2.88
C TYR A 53 -13.15 -6.70 -1.87
N SER A 54 -13.66 -7.09 -0.71
CA SER A 54 -13.97 -6.15 0.37
C SER A 54 -13.28 -6.51 1.68
N LEU A 55 -12.70 -5.52 2.35
CA LEU A 55 -12.23 -5.65 3.72
C LEU A 55 -12.72 -4.48 4.56
N THR A 56 -13.31 -4.80 5.71
CA THR A 56 -13.73 -3.82 6.70
C THR A 56 -12.82 -3.89 7.93
N ILE A 57 -12.42 -2.74 8.45
CA ILE A 57 -11.61 -2.59 9.67
C ILE A 57 -12.39 -1.70 10.64
N CYS A 58 -12.59 -2.19 11.86
CA CYS A 58 -13.20 -1.41 12.93
C CYS A 58 -12.52 -1.59 14.27
N ARG A 59 -12.86 -0.75 15.24
CA ARG A 59 -12.39 -0.97 16.61
C ARG A 59 -13.06 -2.21 17.21
N SER A 60 -12.33 -2.85 18.11
CA SER A 60 -12.81 -4.00 18.88
C SER A 60 -13.99 -3.69 19.81
N ASP A 61 -14.21 -2.41 20.15
CA ASP A 61 -15.32 -1.92 20.98
C ASP A 61 -16.49 -1.34 20.14
N SER A 62 -16.52 -1.55 18.83
CA SER A 62 -17.64 -1.11 18.01
C SER A 62 -18.93 -1.82 18.41
N ASN A 63 -20.03 -1.06 18.55
CA ASN A 63 -21.35 -1.58 18.92
C ASN A 63 -21.84 -2.70 17.98
N TYR A 64 -21.46 -2.61 16.70
CA TYR A 64 -21.64 -3.68 15.73
C TYR A 64 -20.30 -3.94 15.04
N ILE A 65 -19.93 -5.22 14.96
CA ILE A 65 -18.71 -5.70 14.31
C ILE A 65 -19.13 -6.75 13.29
N PRO A 66 -18.94 -6.52 11.98
CA PRO A 66 -19.15 -7.54 10.96
C PRO A 66 -18.28 -8.77 11.23
N ASN A 67 -18.79 -9.96 10.91
CA ASN A 67 -18.06 -11.22 11.17
C ASN A 67 -16.72 -11.29 10.43
N ASP A 68 -16.65 -10.68 9.26
CA ASP A 68 -15.50 -10.64 8.36
C ASP A 68 -14.57 -9.44 8.62
N ALA A 69 -14.90 -8.54 9.54
CA ALA A 69 -14.10 -7.35 9.82
C ALA A 69 -12.81 -7.67 10.61
N LEU A 70 -11.74 -6.94 10.28
CA LEU A 70 -10.56 -6.84 11.13
C LEU A 70 -10.84 -5.94 12.33
N LYS A 71 -10.32 -6.36 13.48
CA LYS A 71 -10.52 -5.65 14.75
C LYS A 71 -9.22 -5.00 15.17
N ILE A 72 -9.28 -3.72 15.49
CA ILE A 72 -8.14 -2.96 16.00
C ILE A 72 -8.42 -2.56 17.44
N ASP A 73 -7.37 -2.51 18.27
CA ASP A 73 -7.52 -1.99 19.62
C ASP A 73 -8.05 -0.55 19.59
N GLN A 74 -9.08 -0.32 20.38
CA GLN A 74 -9.72 0.99 20.57
C GLN A 74 -8.75 2.11 20.95
N SER A 75 -7.61 1.77 21.59
CA SER A 75 -6.57 2.68 22.05
C SER A 75 -5.72 3.26 20.91
N TYR A 76 -5.71 2.60 19.75
CA TYR A 76 -4.83 2.96 18.63
C TYR A 76 -5.57 3.48 17.41
N PHE A 77 -6.87 3.19 17.29
CA PHE A 77 -7.64 3.52 16.11
C PHE A 77 -8.86 4.39 16.39
N HIS A 78 -8.89 5.55 15.74
CA HIS A 78 -10.10 6.37 15.63
C HIS A 78 -10.25 7.01 14.24
N GLY A 79 -9.53 6.49 13.24
CA GLY A 79 -9.55 7.01 11.87
C GLY A 79 -10.83 6.66 11.11
N LYS A 80 -11.06 7.38 10.02
CA LYS A 80 -12.10 7.08 9.02
C LYS A 80 -11.50 7.29 7.63
N LEU A 81 -11.35 6.20 6.89
CA LEU A 81 -10.78 6.17 5.55
C LEU A 81 -11.51 5.09 4.75
N TYR A 82 -12.00 5.45 3.58
CA TYR A 82 -12.75 4.57 2.69
C TYR A 82 -12.07 4.59 1.33
N LEU A 83 -11.52 3.45 0.92
CA LEU A 83 -11.01 3.26 -0.43
C LEU A 83 -12.02 2.43 -1.20
N ILE A 84 -12.53 2.98 -2.31
CA ILE A 84 -13.39 2.27 -3.26
C ILE A 84 -12.75 2.44 -4.63
N ASP A 85 -12.22 1.35 -5.16
CA ASP A 85 -11.37 1.29 -6.35
C ASP A 85 -10.18 2.26 -6.26
N ASN A 86 -10.26 3.40 -6.94
CA ASN A 86 -9.26 4.48 -6.94
C ASN A 86 -9.78 5.78 -6.29
N THR A 87 -10.91 5.71 -5.60
CA THR A 87 -11.51 6.83 -4.87
C THR A 87 -11.26 6.66 -3.38
N VAL A 88 -10.64 7.65 -2.77
CA VAL A 88 -10.39 7.69 -1.32
C VAL A 88 -11.29 8.74 -0.68
N ILE A 89 -12.03 8.37 0.36
CA ILE A 89 -12.78 9.31 1.20
C ILE A 89 -12.16 9.29 2.60
N ILE A 90 -11.74 10.45 3.11
CA ILE A 90 -11.16 10.61 4.45
C ILE A 90 -11.88 11.74 5.15
N GLY A 91 -12.24 11.55 6.42
CA GLY A 91 -12.96 12.59 7.15
C GLY A 91 -13.32 12.19 8.57
N SER A 92 -14.39 12.80 9.07
CA SER A 92 -14.87 12.58 10.43
C SER A 92 -16.02 11.56 10.52
N GLN A 93 -16.76 11.34 9.41
CA GLN A 93 -17.90 10.42 9.36
C GLN A 93 -17.48 8.97 9.60
N ASN A 94 -18.08 8.33 10.60
CA ASN A 94 -18.02 6.88 10.78
C ASN A 94 -19.13 6.18 9.99
N LEU A 95 -19.03 4.86 9.82
CA LEU A 95 -20.04 3.99 9.21
C LEU A 95 -21.19 3.66 10.17
N TYR A 96 -21.73 4.68 10.86
CA TYR A 96 -23.03 4.61 11.52
C TYR A 96 -23.72 5.96 11.37
N GLU A 97 -25.02 5.93 11.07
CA GLU A 97 -25.85 7.14 10.99
C GLU A 97 -26.08 7.71 12.40
N ALA A 98 -25.13 8.51 12.88
CA ALA A 98 -25.40 9.44 13.98
C ALA A 98 -25.86 10.76 13.40
N ASN A 99 -26.89 11.34 14.01
CA ASN A 99 -27.34 12.68 13.68
C ASN A 99 -26.28 13.67 14.18
N LYS A 100 -25.31 13.98 13.31
CA LYS A 100 -24.17 14.84 13.65
C LYS A 100 -24.05 15.95 12.62
N GLU A 101 -24.66 17.06 12.96
CA GLU A 101 -24.35 18.35 12.34
C GLU A 101 -22.84 18.59 12.44
N GLY A 102 -22.21 18.99 11.34
CA GLY A 102 -20.79 19.37 11.30
C GLY A 102 -19.78 18.28 10.92
N GLU A 103 -20.21 17.05 10.65
CA GLU A 103 -19.32 16.04 10.06
C GLU A 103 -18.97 16.40 8.61
N PHE A 104 -17.70 16.25 8.21
CA PHE A 104 -17.24 16.49 6.84
C PHE A 104 -16.19 15.47 6.40
N SER A 105 -16.19 15.17 5.11
CA SER A 105 -15.22 14.29 4.47
C SER A 105 -14.66 14.91 3.20
N THR A 106 -13.44 14.53 2.85
CA THR A 106 -12.80 14.85 1.58
C THR A 106 -12.74 13.59 0.74
N LEU A 107 -13.32 13.66 -0.45
CA LEU A 107 -13.21 12.68 -1.51
C LEU A 107 -12.07 13.06 -2.44
N ILE A 108 -11.24 12.07 -2.77
CA ILE A 108 -10.05 12.17 -3.60
C ILE A 108 -10.17 11.12 -4.69
N GLU A 109 -10.33 11.54 -5.94
CA GLU A 109 -10.20 10.65 -7.10
C GLU A 109 -8.74 10.71 -7.58
N THR A 110 -8.10 9.54 -7.64
CA THR A 110 -6.69 9.43 -8.03
C THR A 110 -6.45 8.14 -8.82
N ASP A 111 -5.20 7.80 -9.12
CA ASP A 111 -4.84 6.55 -9.78
C ASP A 111 -4.68 5.39 -8.77
N SER A 112 -4.52 4.17 -9.29
CA SER A 112 -4.37 2.96 -8.47
C SER A 112 -3.16 3.02 -7.55
N PHE A 113 -2.03 3.55 -8.03
CA PHE A 113 -0.81 3.68 -7.24
C PHE A 113 -0.98 4.64 -6.06
N ASN A 114 -1.49 5.84 -6.31
CA ASN A 114 -1.66 6.87 -5.30
C ASN A 114 -2.72 6.47 -4.26
N SER A 115 -3.80 5.81 -4.68
CA SER A 115 -4.83 5.32 -3.76
C SER A 115 -4.30 4.20 -2.85
N SER A 116 -3.53 3.26 -3.41
CA SER A 116 -2.80 2.22 -2.66
C SER A 116 -1.81 2.81 -1.68
N LEU A 117 -1.02 3.80 -2.11
CA LEU A 117 -0.04 4.50 -1.28
C LEU A 117 -0.69 5.17 -0.07
N ILE A 118 -1.82 5.88 -0.27
CA ILE A 118 -2.55 6.53 0.82
C ILE A 118 -3.03 5.50 1.84
N LEU A 119 -3.61 4.38 1.37
CA LEU A 119 -4.08 3.32 2.26
C LEU A 119 -2.92 2.64 3.01
N TYR A 120 -1.83 2.32 2.32
CA TYR A 120 -0.63 1.71 2.90
C TYR A 120 -0.10 2.54 4.06
N GLN A 121 0.06 3.85 3.85
CA GLN A 121 0.54 4.77 4.89
C GLN A 121 -0.43 4.89 6.08
N ALA A 122 -1.74 4.86 5.81
CA ALA A 122 -2.74 4.87 6.88
C ALA A 122 -2.68 3.58 7.73
N LEU A 123 -2.48 2.42 7.10
CA LEU A 123 -2.36 1.14 7.79
C LEU A 123 -1.07 1.02 8.59
N LEU A 124 0.08 1.45 8.03
CA LEU A 124 1.34 1.51 8.78
C LEU A 124 1.18 2.33 10.07
N LYS A 125 0.53 3.49 9.98
CA LYS A 125 0.28 4.33 11.16
C LYS A 125 -0.66 3.69 12.17
N LEU A 126 -1.60 2.88 11.71
CA LEU A 126 -2.52 2.14 12.57
C LEU A 126 -1.79 1.03 13.34
N ILE A 127 -0.90 0.29 12.68
CA ILE A 127 -0.17 -0.83 13.30
C ILE A 127 1.12 -0.40 14.01
N GLU A 128 1.56 0.85 13.88
CA GLU A 128 2.81 1.35 14.47
C GLU A 128 2.88 1.04 15.98
N LYS A 129 1.75 1.15 16.66
CA LYS A 129 1.60 0.90 18.11
C LYS A 129 1.25 -0.53 18.49
N GLU A 130 0.95 -1.39 17.52
CA GLU A 130 0.68 -2.80 17.76
C GLU A 130 1.99 -3.52 18.13
N SER A 131 1.91 -4.43 19.09
CA SER A 131 3.02 -5.26 19.58
C SER A 131 3.34 -6.42 18.61
N ILE A 132 3.55 -6.10 17.34
CA ILE A 132 3.85 -7.07 16.28
C ILE A 132 5.30 -6.90 15.86
N THR A 133 6.02 -8.01 15.83
CA THR A 133 7.41 -8.04 15.36
C THR A 133 7.43 -8.17 13.84
N ALA A 134 8.42 -7.52 13.21
CA ALA A 134 8.65 -7.67 11.77
C ALA A 134 9.21 -9.06 11.41
N GLU A 135 9.97 -9.66 12.33
CA GLU A 135 10.71 -10.90 12.12
C GLU A 135 10.50 -11.84 13.33
N PRO A 136 10.46 -13.18 13.14
CA PRO A 136 10.39 -13.85 11.85
C PRO A 136 9.08 -13.51 11.11
N VAL A 137 9.12 -13.50 9.79
CA VAL A 137 7.97 -13.24 8.93
C VAL A 137 7.11 -14.50 8.85
N ASN A 138 5.80 -14.33 8.70
CA ASN A 138 4.94 -15.47 8.40
C ASN A 138 5.37 -16.17 7.10
N LYS A 139 5.45 -17.52 7.14
CA LYS A 139 5.93 -18.36 6.03
C LYS A 139 5.24 -18.12 4.68
N ASN A 140 3.97 -17.70 4.70
CA ASN A 140 3.20 -17.43 3.47
C ASN A 140 3.71 -16.17 2.73
N PHE A 141 4.59 -15.37 3.34
CA PHE A 141 5.21 -14.23 2.65
C PHE A 141 6.05 -14.67 1.45
N ALA A 142 6.63 -15.87 1.50
CA ALA A 142 7.35 -16.43 0.36
C ALA A 142 6.46 -16.52 -0.90
N ASP A 143 5.14 -16.65 -0.75
CA ASP A 143 4.21 -16.74 -1.88
C ASP A 143 4.12 -15.41 -2.66
N LEU A 144 4.41 -14.26 -2.04
CA LEU A 144 4.48 -12.99 -2.78
C LEU A 144 5.60 -13.00 -3.83
N TYR A 145 6.63 -13.84 -3.65
CA TYR A 145 7.70 -13.99 -4.63
C TYR A 145 7.26 -14.77 -5.86
N GLN A 146 6.07 -15.42 -5.89
CA GLN A 146 5.59 -16.20 -7.03
C GLN A 146 5.40 -15.34 -8.28
N ASN A 147 4.99 -14.08 -8.15
CA ASN A 147 4.70 -13.19 -9.30
C ASN A 147 5.70 -12.02 -9.43
N GLY A 148 6.82 -12.05 -8.70
CA GLY A 148 7.88 -11.03 -8.70
C GLY A 148 8.37 -10.71 -7.28
N CYS A 149 9.46 -9.97 -7.13
CA CYS A 149 9.92 -9.58 -5.79
C CYS A 149 8.93 -8.60 -5.13
N PRO A 150 8.42 -8.86 -3.90
CA PRO A 150 7.47 -7.98 -3.22
C PRO A 150 8.04 -6.58 -2.98
N PHE A 151 9.35 -6.51 -2.78
CA PHE A 151 10.07 -5.26 -2.74
C PHE A 151 10.14 -4.69 -4.17
N CYS A 152 10.85 -5.27 -5.13
CA CYS A 152 11.05 -4.60 -6.43
C CYS A 152 9.76 -4.31 -7.24
N GLY A 153 8.70 -5.09 -7.04
CA GLY A 153 7.53 -5.12 -7.91
C GLY A 153 7.77 -5.95 -9.17
N ASN A 154 6.75 -6.05 -10.02
CA ASN A 154 6.73 -6.90 -11.22
C ASN A 154 6.51 -6.14 -12.54
N THR A 155 6.30 -4.83 -12.51
CA THR A 155 6.01 -4.02 -13.71
C THR A 155 7.26 -3.34 -14.26
N PHE A 156 7.54 -3.58 -15.55
CA PHE A 156 8.54 -2.86 -16.33
C PHE A 156 8.18 -1.36 -16.39
N ILE A 157 9.03 -0.47 -15.90
CA ILE A 157 8.85 0.98 -16.11
C ILE A 157 9.62 1.34 -17.39
N PRO A 158 8.95 1.72 -18.49
CA PRO A 158 9.63 2.16 -19.70
C PRO A 158 10.18 3.57 -19.47
N ASP A 159 11.49 3.71 -19.26
CA ASP A 159 12.20 4.97 -19.49
C ASP A 159 13.15 4.82 -20.71
N PRO A 160 12.84 5.49 -21.85
CA PRO A 160 13.41 5.22 -23.17
C PRO A 160 14.63 6.08 -23.57
N ILE A 161 15.40 6.65 -22.63
CA ILE A 161 16.29 7.78 -22.96
C ILE A 161 17.78 7.40 -22.86
N SER A 162 18.31 6.82 -23.94
CA SER A 162 19.60 7.14 -24.61
C SER A 162 20.33 5.88 -25.12
N LEU A 163 20.15 5.58 -26.43
CA LEU A 163 20.91 4.56 -27.15
C LEU A 163 22.13 5.20 -27.85
N HIS A 164 23.31 4.59 -27.74
CA HIS A 164 24.58 5.05 -28.34
C HIS A 164 25.36 3.86 -28.96
N THR A 165 26.38 4.14 -29.78
CA THR A 165 27.27 3.10 -30.36
C THR A 165 28.36 2.68 -29.37
N CYS A 166 28.42 1.39 -29.01
CA CYS A 166 29.38 0.82 -28.05
C CYS A 166 30.57 0.12 -28.77
N PRO A 167 31.83 0.49 -28.51
CA PRO A 167 32.99 -0.18 -29.12
C PRO A 167 33.17 -1.60 -28.57
N GLY A 168 32.93 -2.63 -29.39
CA GLY A 168 33.11 -4.05 -29.02
C GLY A 168 31.85 -4.90 -29.12
N TYR A 169 30.68 -4.28 -29.32
CA TYR A 169 29.43 -5.01 -29.58
C TYR A 169 29.22 -5.15 -31.08
N GLY A 170 29.13 -6.40 -31.58
CA GLY A 170 29.05 -6.74 -33.00
C GLY A 170 27.72 -6.39 -33.70
N GLY A 171 26.87 -5.55 -33.08
CA GLY A 171 25.57 -5.13 -33.58
C GLY A 171 25.23 -3.71 -33.13
N ASN A 172 24.52 -2.98 -33.99
CA ASN A 172 24.23 -1.55 -33.87
C ASN A 172 23.40 -1.17 -32.62
N PHE A 173 23.70 0.02 -32.08
CA PHE A 173 23.03 0.82 -31.04
C PHE A 173 22.52 0.08 -29.78
N VAL A 174 23.14 0.38 -28.64
CA VAL A 174 22.83 -0.18 -27.31
C VAL A 174 22.67 0.94 -26.28
N SER A 175 21.97 0.70 -25.18
CA SER A 175 21.87 1.69 -24.08
C SER A 175 23.24 1.87 -23.40
N ASN A 176 23.46 3.00 -22.70
CA ASN A 176 24.70 3.17 -21.92
C ASN A 176 24.84 2.07 -20.85
N ASP A 177 23.72 1.59 -20.31
CA ASP A 177 23.69 0.55 -19.28
C ASP A 177 24.11 -0.82 -19.86
N ASP A 178 23.66 -1.16 -21.06
CA ASP A 178 24.11 -2.39 -21.74
C ASP A 178 25.60 -2.34 -22.11
N CYS A 179 26.11 -1.15 -22.46
CA CYS A 179 27.53 -0.95 -22.79
C CYS A 179 28.43 -1.08 -21.54
N GLN A 180 27.94 -0.70 -20.35
CA GLN A 180 28.66 -0.87 -19.08
C GLN A 180 28.50 -2.28 -18.48
N SER A 181 27.45 -3.01 -18.85
CA SER A 181 27.14 -4.33 -18.30
C SER A 181 28.09 -5.44 -18.75
N TYR A 182 28.83 -5.27 -19.86
CA TYR A 182 29.92 -6.18 -20.23
C TYR A 182 31.25 -5.91 -19.48
N ALA A 183 31.27 -4.90 -18.61
CA ALA A 183 32.21 -4.77 -17.50
C ALA A 183 31.55 -5.03 -16.12
N GLY A 184 30.30 -5.51 -16.10
CA GLY A 184 29.64 -6.10 -14.93
C GLY A 184 29.15 -5.13 -13.86
N GLY A 185 28.66 -3.94 -14.22
CA GLY A 185 28.23 -2.93 -13.23
C GLY A 185 26.76 -2.51 -13.24
N GLY A 186 25.91 -3.02 -14.15
CA GLY A 186 24.54 -2.54 -14.33
C GLY A 186 23.50 -3.44 -13.67
N SER A 187 22.84 -2.93 -12.62
CA SER A 187 21.78 -3.60 -11.87
C SER A 187 20.42 -3.53 -12.58
N CYS A 188 19.93 -4.66 -13.08
CA CYS A 188 18.52 -4.81 -13.49
C CYS A 188 17.57 -4.52 -12.31
N LYS A 189 16.97 -3.33 -12.31
CA LYS A 189 16.09 -2.77 -11.26
C LYS A 189 14.84 -3.61 -10.89
N TYR A 190 14.62 -4.77 -11.51
CA TYR A 190 13.44 -5.62 -11.38
C TYR A 190 13.80 -7.11 -11.31
N CYS A 191 13.06 -7.84 -10.48
CA CYS A 191 13.17 -9.28 -10.37
C CYS A 191 11.93 -9.91 -10.99
N ILE A 192 12.00 -10.10 -12.31
CA ILE A 192 11.08 -10.96 -13.08
C ILE A 192 11.35 -12.43 -12.73
N GLU A 193 10.45 -13.33 -13.11
CA GLU A 193 10.54 -14.74 -12.71
C GLU A 193 11.90 -15.37 -13.04
N GLU A 194 12.47 -14.96 -14.17
CA GLU A 194 13.74 -15.43 -14.74
C GLU A 194 14.98 -14.89 -13.99
N ASN A 195 14.84 -13.82 -13.22
CA ASN A 195 15.91 -13.20 -12.41
C ASN A 195 15.84 -13.61 -10.93
N ARG A 196 14.97 -14.57 -10.58
CA ARG A 196 14.91 -15.15 -9.24
C ARG A 196 15.93 -16.27 -9.13
N ILE A 197 16.65 -16.27 -8.02
CA ILE A 197 17.55 -17.35 -7.68
C ILE A 197 17.24 -17.84 -6.27
N GLU A 198 16.99 -19.14 -6.15
CA GLU A 198 17.07 -19.82 -4.87
C GLU A 198 18.56 -20.02 -4.58
N ILE A 199 19.12 -19.21 -3.69
CA ILE A 199 20.51 -19.38 -3.23
C ILE A 199 20.47 -20.12 -1.90
N GLY A 200 20.69 -21.43 -1.94
CA GLY A 200 20.65 -22.28 -0.75
C GLY A 200 19.24 -22.25 -0.12
N ASP A 201 19.15 -21.77 1.11
CA ASP A 201 17.90 -21.72 1.88
C ASP A 201 17.23 -20.33 1.87
N ALA A 202 17.39 -19.54 0.80
CA ALA A 202 16.85 -18.17 0.71
C ALA A 202 16.17 -17.88 -0.63
N ILE A 203 15.16 -17.01 -0.59
CA ILE A 203 14.54 -16.40 -1.79
C ILE A 203 14.90 -14.91 -1.83
N CYS A 204 15.56 -14.50 -2.91
CA CYS A 204 15.91 -13.11 -3.17
C CYS A 204 15.96 -12.83 -4.68
N CYS A 205 16.16 -11.57 -5.04
CA CYS A 205 16.55 -11.23 -6.41
C CYS A 205 18.00 -11.67 -6.67
N ASP A 206 18.33 -11.88 -7.93
CA ASP A 206 19.72 -11.97 -8.41
C ASP A 206 20.53 -10.68 -8.14
N ASP A 207 21.78 -10.66 -8.60
CA ASP A 207 22.77 -9.58 -8.40
C ASP A 207 22.30 -8.19 -8.86
N ASN A 208 21.13 -8.12 -9.48
CA ASN A 208 20.54 -6.92 -10.03
C ASN A 208 19.41 -6.31 -9.18
N GLY A 209 18.83 -7.04 -8.23
CA GLY A 209 17.64 -6.57 -7.51
C GLY A 209 17.90 -5.71 -6.25
N CYS A 210 16.86 -5.50 -5.45
CA CYS A 210 16.87 -4.57 -4.29
C CYS A 210 17.81 -4.94 -3.13
N GLY A 211 18.52 -6.07 -3.21
CA GLY A 211 19.42 -6.55 -2.16
C GLY A 211 18.70 -7.12 -0.92
N LEU A 212 17.36 -7.20 -0.93
CA LEU A 212 16.55 -7.80 0.13
C LEU A 212 16.07 -9.20 -0.27
N GLY A 213 15.96 -10.08 0.71
CA GLY A 213 15.41 -11.43 0.57
C GLY A 213 14.87 -11.98 1.87
N ILE A 214 14.33 -13.20 1.84
CA ILE A 214 13.84 -13.90 3.02
C ILE A 214 14.50 -15.28 3.09
N SER A 215 14.97 -15.63 4.28
CA SER A 215 15.42 -16.98 4.58
C SER A 215 14.23 -17.93 4.64
N LEU A 216 14.28 -19.05 3.93
CA LEU A 216 13.27 -20.10 3.95
C LEU A 216 13.38 -21.00 5.19
N THR A 217 14.50 -20.96 5.91
CA THR A 217 14.71 -21.78 7.10
C THR A 217 14.10 -21.15 8.35
N ASP A 218 14.36 -19.86 8.56
CA ASP A 218 13.96 -19.13 9.78
C ASP A 218 13.04 -17.93 9.51
N TYR A 219 12.72 -17.67 8.23
CA TYR A 219 11.82 -16.59 7.80
C TYR A 219 12.25 -15.19 8.25
N ASN A 220 13.55 -14.98 8.45
CA ASN A 220 14.11 -13.66 8.74
C ASN A 220 14.46 -12.89 7.47
N LEU A 221 14.51 -11.55 7.59
CA LEU A 221 14.94 -10.66 6.52
C LEU A 221 16.44 -10.84 6.29
N LEU A 222 16.79 -11.16 5.06
CA LEU A 222 18.17 -11.24 4.60
C LEU A 222 18.51 -10.02 3.74
N HIS A 223 19.78 -9.67 3.74
CA HIS A 223 20.34 -8.70 2.80
C HIS A 223 21.57 -9.28 2.12
N HIS A 224 21.66 -9.11 0.82
CA HIS A 224 22.78 -9.61 0.03
C HIS A 224 23.94 -8.63 0.06
N ALA A 225 25.19 -9.12 0.14
CA ALA A 225 26.36 -8.26 0.21
C ALA A 225 26.66 -7.52 -1.11
N ILE A 226 26.15 -8.04 -2.24
CA ILE A 226 26.44 -7.52 -3.58
C ILE A 226 25.70 -6.19 -3.84
N ASN A 227 24.45 -6.08 -3.39
CA ASN A 227 23.68 -4.84 -3.45
C ASN A 227 23.50 -4.26 -2.05
N PRO A 228 24.36 -3.33 -1.62
CA PRO A 228 24.33 -2.80 -0.27
C PRO A 228 23.00 -2.08 0.00
N VAL A 229 22.31 -2.55 1.04
CA VAL A 229 21.04 -1.97 1.50
C VAL A 229 21.32 -0.96 2.61
N THR A 230 20.72 0.24 2.52
CA THR A 230 20.91 1.23 3.58
C THR A 230 20.12 0.84 4.84
N LYS A 231 20.50 1.42 5.99
CA LYS A 231 19.72 1.25 7.23
C LYS A 231 18.26 1.68 7.07
N ASN A 232 18.01 2.70 6.26
CA ASN A 232 16.65 3.19 6.00
C ASN A 232 15.84 2.15 5.22
N ASP A 233 16.42 1.56 4.17
CA ASP A 233 15.74 0.55 3.35
C ASP A 233 15.42 -0.71 4.17
N LEU A 234 16.33 -1.13 5.06
CA LEU A 234 16.06 -2.23 6.00
C LEU A 234 14.90 -1.91 6.95
N ASN A 235 14.80 -0.67 7.43
CA ASN A 235 13.68 -0.25 8.29
C ASN A 235 12.36 -0.23 7.51
N LEU A 236 12.34 0.26 6.27
CA LEU A 236 11.15 0.22 5.41
C LEU A 236 10.69 -1.21 5.17
N ALA A 237 11.62 -2.12 4.86
CA ALA A 237 11.32 -3.54 4.70
C ALA A 237 10.71 -4.14 5.97
N ARG A 238 11.23 -3.78 7.16
CA ARG A 238 10.66 -4.24 8.43
C ARG A 238 9.26 -3.73 8.70
N GLU A 239 8.95 -2.46 8.41
CA GLU A 239 7.58 -1.94 8.54
C GLU A 239 6.61 -2.64 7.57
N TYR A 240 7.06 -2.88 6.34
CA TYR A 240 6.31 -3.65 5.34
C TYR A 240 6.01 -5.09 5.83
N LEU A 241 7.02 -5.77 6.37
CA LEU A 241 6.89 -7.11 6.96
C LEU A 241 6.00 -7.13 8.21
N LYS A 242 6.09 -6.10 9.06
CA LYS A 242 5.23 -5.93 10.22
C LYS A 242 3.76 -5.83 9.81
N LEU A 243 3.44 -5.11 8.74
CA LEU A 243 2.08 -5.04 8.19
C LEU A 243 1.59 -6.39 7.64
N PHE A 244 2.46 -7.13 6.96
CA PHE A 244 2.12 -8.47 6.49
C PHE A 244 1.80 -9.42 7.65
N ASN A 245 2.67 -9.45 8.67
CA ASN A 245 2.50 -10.23 9.89
C ASN A 245 1.23 -9.84 10.64
N PHE A 246 0.90 -8.54 10.68
CA PHE A 246 -0.35 -8.05 11.26
C PHE A 246 -1.56 -8.71 10.61
N PHE A 247 -1.67 -8.68 9.27
CA PHE A 247 -2.81 -9.30 8.59
C PHE A 247 -2.87 -10.82 8.80
N GLN A 248 -1.73 -11.51 8.71
CA GLN A 248 -1.70 -12.95 8.94
C GLN A 248 -2.09 -13.33 10.37
N SER A 249 -1.68 -12.54 11.37
CA SER A 249 -2.03 -12.80 12.77
C SER A 249 -3.53 -12.69 13.06
N GLN A 250 -4.29 -12.04 12.18
CA GLN A 250 -5.74 -11.91 12.25
C GLN A 250 -6.49 -12.84 11.28
N ASP A 251 -5.84 -13.94 10.86
CA ASP A 251 -6.42 -14.95 9.97
C ASP A 251 -6.92 -14.38 8.64
N LYS A 252 -6.18 -13.39 8.10
CA LYS A 252 -6.42 -12.83 6.77
C LYS A 252 -5.37 -13.32 5.80
N ASP A 253 -5.82 -13.57 4.57
CA ASP A 253 -4.96 -13.86 3.44
C ASP A 253 -4.17 -12.59 3.06
N ALA A 254 -3.03 -12.40 3.73
CA ALA A 254 -2.18 -11.23 3.55
C ALA A 254 -1.54 -11.17 2.16
N VAL A 255 -1.31 -12.33 1.53
CA VAL A 255 -0.78 -12.42 0.16
C VAL A 255 -1.78 -11.78 -0.79
N LYS A 256 -3.02 -12.28 -0.78
CA LYS A 256 -4.11 -11.74 -1.60
C LYS A 256 -4.37 -10.26 -1.30
N LEU A 257 -4.29 -9.85 -0.03
CA LEU A 257 -4.43 -8.45 0.36
C LEU A 257 -3.36 -7.57 -0.28
N PHE A 258 -2.09 -7.97 -0.19
CA PHE A 258 -0.98 -7.19 -0.74
C PHE A 258 -1.06 -7.10 -2.26
N GLU A 259 -1.46 -8.19 -2.94
CA GLU A 259 -1.67 -8.21 -4.39
C GLU A 259 -2.80 -7.26 -4.81
N ILE A 260 -4.00 -7.42 -4.24
CA ILE A 260 -5.19 -6.61 -4.59
C ILE A 260 -4.98 -5.13 -4.24
N LEU A 261 -4.27 -4.85 -3.16
CA LEU A 261 -3.94 -3.49 -2.75
C LEU A 261 -2.74 -2.91 -3.46
N GLY A 262 -2.02 -3.68 -4.27
CA GLY A 262 -0.79 -3.22 -4.91
C GLY A 262 0.28 -2.79 -3.89
N PHE A 263 0.34 -3.43 -2.72
CA PHE A 263 1.40 -3.23 -1.73
C PHE A 263 2.65 -3.98 -2.16
N VAL A 264 3.17 -3.67 -3.35
CA VAL A 264 4.38 -4.23 -3.93
C VAL A 264 5.12 -3.13 -4.68
N GLY A 265 6.42 -3.28 -4.93
CA GLY A 265 7.13 -2.32 -5.77
C GLY A 265 7.24 -0.94 -5.13
N GLU A 266 7.00 0.11 -5.91
CA GLU A 266 7.18 1.49 -5.45
C GLU A 266 6.40 1.85 -4.15
N VAL A 267 5.32 1.10 -3.82
CA VAL A 267 4.58 1.30 -2.56
C VAL A 267 5.40 0.88 -1.32
N TYR A 268 6.37 -0.03 -1.40
CA TYR A 268 7.26 -0.29 -0.25
C TYR A 268 8.31 0.82 -0.06
N LYS A 269 8.76 1.45 -1.16
CA LYS A 269 9.89 2.40 -1.19
C LYS A 269 9.57 3.75 -0.55
N THR A 270 8.29 4.02 -0.31
CA THR A 270 7.84 5.29 0.24
C THR A 270 8.19 5.39 1.73
N SER A 271 9.31 6.07 1.97
CA SER A 271 9.64 6.68 3.26
C SER A 271 9.02 8.06 3.42
N LEU A 272 7.94 8.41 2.68
CA LEU A 272 7.39 9.75 2.72
C LEU A 272 6.83 10.02 4.12
N GLU A 273 7.70 10.53 5.00
CA GLU A 273 7.28 11.42 6.07
C GLU A 273 6.35 12.43 5.42
N ARG A 274 5.12 12.53 5.91
CA ARG A 274 4.26 13.66 5.55
C ARG A 274 5.08 14.89 5.91
N LYS A 275 5.62 15.59 4.90
CA LYS A 275 6.04 16.97 5.09
C LYS A 275 4.81 17.65 5.65
N GLU A 276 4.90 18.17 6.87
CA GLU A 276 3.83 19.00 7.42
C GLU A 276 3.62 20.13 6.41
N HIS A 277 2.53 20.04 5.65
CA HIS A 277 2.04 21.19 4.94
C HIS A 277 1.49 22.11 6.02
N HIS A 278 2.27 23.12 6.42
CA HIS A 278 1.77 24.18 7.25
C HIS A 278 0.51 24.71 6.56
N LEU A 279 -0.64 24.53 7.21
CA LEU A 279 -1.88 25.15 6.77
C LEU A 279 -1.57 26.63 6.62
N VAL A 280 -1.75 27.15 5.41
CA VAL A 280 -1.61 28.58 5.16
C VAL A 280 -2.60 29.26 6.09
N ASN A 281 -2.08 29.95 7.11
CA ASN A 281 -2.93 30.59 8.10
C ASN A 281 -3.71 31.68 7.38
N TYR A 282 -5.02 31.51 7.22
CA TYR A 282 -5.86 32.46 6.47
C TYR A 282 -5.77 33.89 7.05
N ASN A 283 -5.40 34.01 8.33
CA ASN A 283 -5.18 35.31 8.99
C ASN A 283 -3.87 36.01 8.57
N SER A 284 -2.87 35.30 8.03
CA SER A 284 -1.65 35.95 7.50
C SER A 284 -1.86 36.57 6.11
N ILE A 285 -2.90 36.15 5.39
CA ILE A 285 -3.27 36.70 4.07
C ILE A 285 -4.12 37.98 4.23
N LYS A 286 -4.90 38.13 5.31
CA LYS A 286 -5.72 39.32 5.53
C LYS A 286 -4.94 40.60 5.87
N ASN A 287 -3.68 40.49 6.29
CA ASN A 287 -2.86 41.65 6.66
C ASN A 287 -1.94 42.14 5.51
N THR A 288 -2.18 41.72 4.27
CA THR A 288 -1.40 42.15 3.09
C THR A 288 -2.21 42.94 2.05
N HIS A 289 -3.38 43.46 2.42
CA HIS A 289 -4.12 44.47 1.64
C HIS A 289 -4.48 45.68 2.49
#